data_AF-A0A948JCM0-F1
#
_entry.id   AF-A0A948JCM0-F1
#
_cell.length_a   1.000
_cell.length_b   1.000
_cell.length_c   1.000
_cell.angle_alpha   90.00
_cell.angle_beta   90.00
_cell.angle_gamma   90.00
#
_symmetry.space_group_name_H-M   'P 1'
#
loop_
_entity.id
_entity.type
_entity.pdbx_description
1 polymer ?
#
loop_
_entity_poly.entity_id
_entity_poly.type
_entity_poly.pdbx_seq_one_letter_code
_entity_poly.pdbx_strand_id
1 'polypeptide(L)'
;MSGETIYDPANERAPSHYHGDIVRGLFVAASILIFLTQFIGTALPFSTGAVMFFILCLVVSAGITNPVQQWIHWVNVLISVAGLLLFGGLALSRINNNIDLISQNSLVAILALLFMGTLYLGTRTLRGFMVPHID
;
A
#
# COMPACT_ATOMS: atom_id res chain seq x y z
N MET A 1 -45.67 -7.56 7.58
CA MET A 1 -44.95 -7.99 6.38
C MET A 1 -43.57 -7.36 6.44
N SER A 2 -42.54 -8.13 6.79
CA SER A 2 -41.16 -7.66 6.87
C SER A 2 -40.65 -7.40 5.46
N GLY A 3 -40.38 -6.14 5.13
CA GLY A 3 -39.68 -5.79 3.91
C GLY A 3 -38.25 -6.27 4.03
N GLU A 4 -37.96 -7.44 3.47
CA GLU A 4 -36.59 -7.82 3.15
C GLU A 4 -36.08 -6.81 2.13
N THR A 5 -35.29 -5.85 2.60
CA THR A 5 -34.46 -5.02 1.71
C THR A 5 -33.49 -5.99 1.04
N ILE A 6 -33.81 -6.39 -0.19
CA ILE A 6 -32.91 -7.12 -1.06
C ILE A 6 -31.62 -6.30 -1.13
N TYR A 7 -30.54 -6.84 -0.54
CA TYR A 7 -29.21 -6.28 -0.69
C TYR A 7 -28.86 -6.34 -2.18
N ASP A 8 -28.91 -5.19 -2.84
CA ASP A 8 -28.55 -5.03 -4.23
C ASP A 8 -27.14 -4.40 -4.33
N PRO A 9 -26.10 -5.23 -4.54
CA PRO A 9 -24.73 -4.72 -4.64
C PRO A 9 -24.52 -3.83 -5.87
N ALA A 10 -25.47 -3.76 -6.82
CA ALA A 10 -25.36 -2.93 -8.01
C ALA A 10 -25.75 -1.46 -7.77
N ASN A 11 -26.40 -1.13 -6.64
CA ASN A 11 -26.89 0.21 -6.33
C ASN A 11 -26.05 0.96 -5.27
N GLU A 12 -25.02 0.33 -4.69
CA GLU A 12 -23.98 1.08 -3.99
C GLU A 12 -23.14 1.80 -5.04
N ARG A 13 -23.45 3.08 -5.30
CA ARG A 13 -22.61 3.94 -6.13
C ARG A 13 -21.22 3.96 -5.51
N ALA A 14 -20.31 3.14 -6.05
CA ALA A 14 -18.90 3.22 -5.71
C ALA A 14 -18.49 4.70 -5.85
N PRO A 15 -17.81 5.29 -4.85
CA PRO A 15 -17.38 6.67 -4.94
C PRO A 15 -16.64 6.85 -6.28
N SER A 16 -16.99 7.89 -7.04
CA SER A 16 -16.44 8.14 -8.39
C SER A 16 -14.89 8.19 -8.45
N HIS A 17 -14.23 8.21 -7.29
CA HIS A 17 -12.77 8.20 -7.13
C HIS A 17 -12.24 7.18 -6.11
N TYR A 18 -12.89 6.01 -5.96
CA TYR A 18 -12.36 4.93 -5.13
C TYR A 18 -11.22 4.18 -5.83
N HIS A 19 -10.01 4.19 -5.25
CA HIS A 19 -8.84 3.45 -5.74
C HIS A 19 -8.36 2.41 -4.71
N GLY A 20 -9.19 2.08 -3.71
CA GLY A 20 -8.83 1.18 -2.63
C GLY A 20 -8.48 -0.23 -3.11
N ASP A 21 -9.11 -0.73 -4.18
CA ASP A 21 -8.81 -2.06 -4.73
C ASP A 21 -7.40 -2.14 -5.33
N ILE A 22 -6.93 -1.05 -5.94
CA ILE A 22 -5.56 -0.95 -6.44
C ILE A 22 -4.58 -0.89 -5.27
N VAL A 23 -4.90 -0.12 -4.23
CA VAL A 23 -4.08 -0.04 -2.99
C VAL A 23 -3.94 -1.41 -2.33
N ARG A 24 -5.02 -2.21 -2.28
CA ARG A 24 -4.99 -3.60 -1.79
C ARG A 24 -3.98 -4.44 -2.57
N GLY A 25 -4.08 -4.43 -3.90
CA GLY A 25 -3.16 -5.16 -4.78
C GLY A 25 -1.71 -4.73 -4.59
N LEU A 26 -1.46 -3.42 -4.47
CA LEU A 26 -0.12 -2.88 -4.27
C LEU A 26 0.48 -3.27 -2.91
N PHE A 27 -0.30 -3.30 -1.83
CA PHE A 27 0.19 -3.79 -0.53
C PHE A 27 0.51 -5.28 -0.54
N VAL A 28 -0.30 -6.10 -1.21
CA VAL A 28 0.01 -7.52 -1.41
C VAL A 28 1.29 -7.67 -2.22
N ALA A 29 1.42 -6.97 -3.35
CA ALA A 29 2.63 -6.99 -4.18
C ALA A 29 3.87 -6.54 -3.39
N ALA A 30 3.77 -5.47 -2.61
CA ALA A 30 4.85 -4.99 -1.75
C ALA A 30 5.24 -6.03 -0.69
N SER A 31 4.26 -6.70 -0.05
CA SER A 31 4.55 -7.75 0.95
C SER A 31 5.32 -8.93 0.35
N ILE A 32 4.94 -9.38 -0.84
CA ILE A 32 5.63 -10.45 -1.58
C ILE A 32 7.05 -10.01 -1.93
N LEU A 33 7.22 -8.80 -2.44
CA LEU A 33 8.55 -8.28 -2.79
C LEU A 33 9.45 -8.15 -1.56
N ILE A 34 8.95 -7.64 -0.44
CA ILE A 34 9.69 -7.58 0.83
C ILE A 34 10.13 -8.98 1.26
N PHE A 35 9.24 -9.97 1.18
CA PHE A 35 9.59 -11.35 1.48
C PHE A 35 10.71 -11.87 0.56
N LEU A 36 10.60 -11.64 -0.75
CA LEU A 36 11.59 -12.06 -1.74
C LEU A 36 12.96 -11.39 -1.54
N THR A 37 13.03 -10.18 -0.97
CA THR A 37 14.31 -9.51 -0.69
C THR A 37 15.24 -10.35 0.20
N GLN A 38 14.67 -11.16 1.11
CA GLN A 38 15.43 -12.01 2.02
C GLN A 38 16.14 -13.18 1.31
N PHE A 39 15.65 -13.60 0.14
CA PHE A 39 16.20 -14.73 -0.61
C PHE A 39 17.15 -14.29 -1.73
N ILE A 40 16.98 -13.06 -2.24
CA ILE A 40 17.72 -12.54 -3.42
C ILE A 40 19.02 -11.82 -3.01
N GLY A 41 19.41 -11.91 -1.73
CA GLY A 41 20.63 -11.26 -1.21
C GLY A 41 20.51 -9.74 -1.04
N THR A 42 19.29 -9.19 -1.18
CA THR A 42 19.00 -7.77 -0.93
C THR A 42 18.68 -7.56 0.54
N ALA A 43 19.66 -7.87 1.39
CA ALA A 43 19.48 -7.81 2.84
C ALA A 43 18.98 -6.42 3.25
N LEU A 44 17.75 -6.36 3.75
CA LEU A 44 17.23 -5.19 4.41
C LEU A 44 17.93 -5.07 5.78
N PRO A 45 18.31 -3.87 6.23
CA PRO A 45 18.97 -3.67 7.53
C PRO A 45 17.96 -3.77 8.70
N PHE A 46 17.04 -4.73 8.64
CA PHE A 46 15.99 -4.95 9.61
C PHE A 46 16.08 -6.39 10.14
N SER A 47 15.71 -6.59 11.40
CA SER A 47 15.60 -7.94 11.95
C SER A 47 14.51 -8.73 11.22
N THR A 48 14.65 -10.06 11.17
CA THR A 48 13.63 -10.95 10.57
C THR A 48 12.25 -10.71 11.18
N GLY A 49 12.18 -10.48 12.50
CA GLY A 49 10.93 -10.16 13.18
C GLY A 49 10.29 -8.85 12.70
N ALA A 50 11.09 -7.79 12.49
CA ALA A 50 10.58 -6.53 11.98
C ALA A 50 10.08 -6.65 10.54
N VAL A 51 10.79 -7.41 9.69
CA VAL A 51 10.36 -7.70 8.31
C VAL A 51 9.03 -8.44 8.30
N MET A 52 8.89 -9.50 9.11
CA MET A 52 7.64 -10.27 9.21
C MET A 52 6.49 -9.43 9.75
N PHE A 53 6.73 -8.61 10.77
CA PHE A 53 5.73 -7.70 11.30
C PHE A 53 5.23 -6.73 10.22
N PHE A 54 6.14 -6.15 9.45
CA PHE A 54 5.77 -5.24 8.37
C PHE A 54 4.98 -5.94 7.26
N ILE A 55 5.37 -7.15 6.86
CA ILE A 55 4.60 -8.00 5.93
C ILE A 55 3.17 -8.23 6.45
N LEU A 56 3.03 -8.60 7.72
CA LEU A 56 1.73 -8.81 8.35
C LEU A 56 0.88 -7.54 8.33
N CYS A 57 1.46 -6.39 8.68
CA CYS A 57 0.76 -5.11 8.61
C CYS A 57 0.20 -4.83 7.20
N LEU A 58 1.01 -5.06 6.15
CA LEU A 58 0.58 -4.86 4.76
C LEU A 58 -0.53 -5.82 4.34
N VAL A 59 -0.38 -7.11 4.64
CA VAL A 59 -1.37 -8.14 4.24
C VAL A 59 -2.69 -7.94 4.98
N VAL A 60 -2.64 -7.66 6.29
CA VAL A 60 -3.84 -7.37 7.09
C VAL A 60 -4.53 -6.13 6.58
N SER A 61 -3.78 -5.03 6.40
CA SER A 61 -4.29 -3.77 5.82
C SER A 61 -4.94 -3.98 4.45
N ALA A 62 -4.31 -4.75 3.57
CA ALA A 62 -4.87 -5.12 2.28
C ALA A 62 -6.16 -5.95 2.43
N GLY A 63 -6.22 -6.89 3.38
CA GLY A 63 -7.41 -7.72 3.62
C GLY A 63 -8.62 -6.89 4.08
N ILE A 64 -8.41 -5.98 5.01
CA ILE A 64 -9.49 -5.20 5.67
C ILE A 64 -9.93 -3.95 4.89
N THR A 65 -9.16 -3.51 3.89
CA THR A 65 -9.51 -2.32 3.08
C THR A 65 -10.83 -2.50 2.34
N ASN A 66 -11.84 -1.69 2.62
CA ASN A 66 -13.18 -1.78 2.01
C ASN A 66 -13.74 -0.36 1.82
N PRO A 67 -14.42 -0.04 0.69
CA PRO A 67 -15.06 1.26 0.49
C PRO A 67 -15.96 1.74 1.63
N VAL A 68 -16.59 0.82 2.37
CA VAL A 68 -17.49 1.16 3.49
C VAL A 68 -16.75 1.74 4.70
N GLN A 69 -15.53 1.25 4.99
CA GLN A 69 -14.80 1.62 6.21
C GLN A 69 -13.80 2.76 5.95
N GLN A 70 -14.26 4.00 5.89
CA GLN A 70 -13.41 5.17 5.55
C GLN A 70 -12.12 5.31 6.39
N TRP A 71 -12.15 4.96 7.67
CA TRP A 71 -11.00 5.06 8.56
C TRP A 71 -9.80 4.20 8.09
N ILE A 72 -10.06 3.08 7.40
CA ILE A 72 -8.97 2.20 6.94
C ILE A 72 -8.11 2.88 5.88
N HIS A 73 -8.70 3.76 5.07
CA HIS A 73 -7.97 4.48 4.05
C HIS A 73 -6.96 5.46 4.64
N TRP A 74 -7.24 6.03 5.82
CA TRP A 74 -6.28 6.84 6.57
C TRP A 74 -5.10 6.00 7.06
N VAL A 75 -5.38 4.81 7.59
CA VAL A 75 -4.34 3.86 8.01
C VAL A 75 -3.47 3.44 6.83
N ASN A 76 -4.08 3.12 5.69
CA ASN A 76 -3.34 2.75 4.48
C ASN A 76 -2.43 3.89 3.99
N VAL A 77 -2.90 5.14 4.06
CA VAL A 77 -2.07 6.30 3.74
C VAL A 77 -0.89 6.41 4.70
N LEU A 78 -1.11 6.25 6.01
CA LEU A 78 -0.04 6.29 7.01
C LEU A 78 0.99 5.17 6.80
N ILE A 79 0.54 3.94 6.55
CA ILE A 79 1.40 2.80 6.19
C ILE A 79 2.20 3.11 4.92
N SER A 80 1.57 3.73 3.92
CA SER A 80 2.23 4.08 2.66
C SER A 80 3.30 5.14 2.85
N VAL A 81 3.05 6.16 3.69
CA VAL A 81 4.07 7.15 4.08
C VAL A 81 5.24 6.48 4.78
N ALA A 82 4.98 5.63 5.79
CA ALA A 82 6.02 4.91 6.50
C ALA A 82 6.85 4.03 5.55
N GLY A 83 6.20 3.26 4.68
CA GLY A 83 6.87 2.45 3.66
C GLY A 83 7.71 3.27 2.70
N LEU A 84 7.19 4.41 2.22
CA LEU A 84 7.93 5.30 1.32
C LEU A 84 9.18 5.89 2.00
N LEU A 85 9.07 6.33 3.26
CA LEU A 85 10.20 6.87 4.00
C LEU A 85 11.27 5.81 4.24
N LEU A 86 10.86 4.60 4.65
CA LEU A 86 11.79 3.49 4.91
C LEU A 86 12.47 3.01 3.62
N PHE A 87 11.71 2.57 2.62
CA PHE A 87 12.29 2.00 1.41
C PHE A 87 12.87 3.06 0.47
N GLY A 88 12.28 4.26 0.42
CA GLY A 88 12.83 5.39 -0.33
C GLY A 88 14.14 5.88 0.27
N GLY A 89 14.21 6.03 1.59
CA GLY A 89 15.46 6.37 2.29
C GLY A 89 16.55 5.32 2.08
N LEU A 90 16.20 4.03 2.16
CA LEU A 90 17.13 2.95 1.86
C LEU A 90 17.59 2.93 0.41
N ALA A 91 16.69 3.16 -0.55
CA ALA A 91 17.02 3.21 -1.96
C ALA A 91 18.02 4.35 -2.27
N LEU A 92 17.75 5.55 -1.74
CA LEU A 92 18.64 6.71 -1.92
C LEU A 92 20.00 6.51 -1.24
N SER A 93 20.02 5.97 -0.01
CA SER A 93 21.27 5.66 0.70
C SER A 93 22.13 4.66 -0.07
N ARG A 94 21.50 3.65 -0.69
CA ARG A 94 22.20 2.62 -1.47
C ARG A 94 22.80 3.16 -2.77
N ILE A 95 22.08 4.03 -3.48
CA ILE A 95 22.57 4.70 -4.70
C ILE A 95 23.81 5.56 -4.39
N ASN A 96 23.81 6.26 -3.25
CA ASN A 96 24.94 7.11 -2.87
C ASN A 96 26.22 6.34 -2.52
N ASN A 97 26.09 5.06 -2.11
CA ASN A 97 27.21 4.24 -1.66
C ASN A 97 27.67 3.19 -2.68
N ASN A 98 26.84 2.83 -3.67
CA ASN A 98 27.18 1.87 -4.73
C ASN A 98 26.55 2.30 -6.06
N ILE A 99 27.36 2.51 -7.10
CA ILE A 99 26.95 3.02 -8.42
C ILE A 99 26.30 1.91 -9.30
N ASP A 100 26.11 0.70 -8.75
CA ASP A 100 25.45 -0.38 -9.47
C ASP A 100 23.92 -0.24 -9.42
N LEU A 101 23.37 0.49 -10.39
CA LEU A 101 21.93 0.72 -10.55
C LEU A 101 21.13 -0.57 -10.84
N ILE A 102 21.80 -1.62 -11.33
CA ILE A 102 21.16 -2.79 -11.92
C ILE A 102 21.35 -4.06 -11.07
N SER A 103 22.39 -4.14 -10.23
CA SER A 103 22.67 -5.34 -9.44
C SER A 103 22.18 -5.17 -7.99
N GLN A 104 21.25 -6.04 -7.58
CA GLN A 104 20.67 -6.15 -6.23
C GLN A 104 19.85 -4.93 -5.72
N ASN A 105 20.25 -3.67 -5.92
CA ASN A 105 19.55 -2.52 -5.35
C ASN A 105 18.19 -2.18 -5.98
N SER A 106 17.86 -2.76 -7.14
CA SER A 106 16.64 -2.48 -7.89
C SER A 106 15.36 -2.83 -7.12
N LEU A 107 15.36 -3.90 -6.31
CA LEU A 107 14.16 -4.33 -5.56
C LEU A 107 13.70 -3.31 -4.51
N VAL A 108 14.66 -2.67 -3.81
CA VAL A 108 14.34 -1.65 -2.80
C VAL A 108 13.82 -0.37 -3.47
N ALA A 109 14.36 -0.01 -4.63
CA ALA A 109 13.84 1.08 -5.44
C ALA A 109 12.41 0.79 -5.95
N ILE A 110 12.15 -0.43 -6.43
CA ILE A 110 10.80 -0.85 -6.84
C ILE A 110 9.82 -0.77 -5.67
N LEU A 111 10.22 -1.22 -4.47
CA LEU A 111 9.40 -1.08 -3.26
C LEU A 111 9.10 0.38 -2.95
N ALA A 112 10.09 1.27 -3.04
CA ALA A 112 9.87 2.70 -2.84
C ALA A 112 8.84 3.27 -3.85
N LEU A 113 8.94 2.89 -5.12
CA LEU A 113 7.98 3.29 -6.16
C LEU A 113 6.57 2.75 -5.91
N LEU A 114 6.45 1.50 -5.45
CA LEU A 114 5.17 0.91 -5.07
C LEU A 114 4.53 1.68 -3.91
N PHE A 115 5.28 2.01 -2.87
CA PHE A 115 4.76 2.81 -1.75
C PHE A 115 4.42 4.24 -2.16
N MET A 116 5.19 4.85 -3.06
CA MET A 116 4.88 6.15 -3.65
C MET A 116 3.55 6.12 -4.42
N GLY A 117 3.36 5.11 -5.29
CA GLY A 117 2.11 4.91 -6.03
C GLY A 117 0.93 4.63 -5.10
N THR A 118 1.14 3.80 -4.07
CA THR A 118 0.11 3.47 -3.09
C THR A 118 -0.31 4.70 -2.28
N LEU A 119 0.64 5.54 -1.90
CA LEU A 119 0.37 6.81 -1.22
C LEU A 119 -0.47 7.76 -2.09
N TYR A 120 -0.11 7.90 -3.37
CA TYR A 120 -0.87 8.74 -4.30
C TYR A 120 -2.31 8.25 -4.49
N LEU A 121 -2.51 6.95 -4.68
CA LEU A 121 -3.85 6.37 -4.85
C LEU A 121 -4.67 6.39 -3.56
N GLY A 122 -4.03 6.15 -2.41
CA GLY A 122 -4.65 6.24 -1.09
C GLY A 122 -5.14 7.66 -0.79
N THR A 123 -4.30 8.66 -1.04
CA THR A 123 -4.68 10.08 -0.86
C THR A 123 -5.76 10.52 -1.85
N ARG A 124 -5.74 10.04 -3.10
CA ARG A 124 -6.85 10.26 -4.05
C ARG A 124 -8.17 9.68 -3.55
N THR A 125 -8.14 8.49 -2.95
CA THR A 125 -9.32 7.84 -2.38
C THR A 125 -9.86 8.65 -1.20
N LEU A 126 -8.99 9.08 -0.28
CA LEU A 126 -9.38 9.95 0.84
C LEU A 126 -9.97 11.28 0.36
N ARG A 127 -9.35 11.92 -0.63
CA ARG A 127 -9.88 13.15 -1.23
C ARG A 127 -11.29 12.94 -1.80
N GLY A 128 -11.53 11.81 -2.45
CA GLY A 128 -12.85 11.44 -2.97
C GLY A 128 -13.92 11.29 -1.88
N PHE A 129 -13.53 10.93 -0.66
CA PHE A 129 -14.45 10.88 0.49
C PHE A 129 -14.65 12.24 1.16
N MET A 130 -13.62 13.09 1.21
CA MET A 130 -13.68 14.40 1.89
C MET A 130 -14.36 15.50 1.07
N VAL A 131 -14.32 15.40 -0.26
CA VAL A 131 -14.96 16.36 -1.17
C VAL A 131 -16.13 15.65 -1.84
N PRO A 132 -17.30 15.54 -1.19
CA PRO A 132 -18.51 15.10 -1.87
C PRO A 132 -18.78 16.06 -3.03
N HIS A 133 -18.93 15.52 -4.25
CA HIS A 133 -19.44 16.30 -5.37
C HIS A 133 -20.81 16.85 -4.98
N ILE A 134 -20.93 18.18 -4.96
CA ILE A 134 -22.22 18.85 -4.90
C ILE A 134 -22.77 18.73 -6.33
N ASP A 135 -23.70 17.80 -6.53
CA ASP A 135 -24.57 17.78 -7.71
C ASP A 135 -25.65 18.87 -7.57
#